data_AF-A0AAD6CJK1-F1
#
_entry.id   AF-A0AAD6CJK1-F1
#
_cell.length_a   1.000
_cell.length_b   1.000
_cell.length_c   1.000
_cell.angle_alpha   90.00
_cell.angle_beta   90.00
_cell.angle_gamma   90.00
#
_symmetry.space_group_name_H-M   'P 1'
#
loop_
_entity.id
_entity.type
_entity.pdbx_description
1 polymer ?
#
loop_
_entity_poly.entity_id
_entity_poly.type
_entity_poly.pdbx_seq_one_letter_code
_entity_poly.pdbx_strand_id
1 'polypeptide(L)'
;MPAELWDSRPHYSVSNWLLLLQGRTIQSPALEMSATAFFAARVGHMHGDRELVHRSRSIYIDSLAQLQQALRNPLSRLPDETLAACMALSFYEISEGPPGSGNAFGTHSKGAVTLLKMRGPEACGESRLGHALFLALRRQTILQSLDYRRPSFISEPEWMDKPWSTTPKSHVDRLWDLLTDIVRVNVKFDEAIQDFHQNGIVLQAVS
;
A
#
# COMPACT_ATOMS: atom_id res chain seq x y z
N MET A 1 -38.86 1.85 -8.07
CA MET A 1 -37.94 1.38 -7.01
C MET A 1 -37.38 2.61 -6.30
N PRO A 2 -37.30 2.67 -4.97
CA PRO A 2 -36.96 3.91 -4.27
C PRO A 2 -35.47 4.24 -4.37
N ALA A 3 -35.18 5.53 -4.47
CA ALA A 3 -33.87 6.15 -4.70
C ALA A 3 -32.94 6.12 -3.47
N GLU A 4 -33.15 5.20 -2.53
CA GLU A 4 -32.47 5.15 -1.22
C GLU A 4 -31.30 4.16 -1.18
N LEU A 5 -31.05 3.43 -2.28
CA LEU A 5 -29.99 2.42 -2.39
C LEU A 5 -28.60 2.97 -2.77
N TRP A 6 -28.45 4.29 -2.94
CA TRP A 6 -27.16 4.93 -3.28
C TRP A 6 -26.66 5.91 -2.21
N ASP A 7 -27.08 5.82 -0.94
CA ASP A 7 -26.43 6.60 0.13
C ASP A 7 -24.92 6.36 0.05
N SER A 8 -24.23 7.39 -0.42
CA SER A 8 -22.91 7.33 -1.03
C SER A 8 -21.89 7.72 0.02
N ARG A 9 -22.03 7.11 1.20
CA ARG A 9 -20.93 7.03 2.15
C ARG A 9 -20.14 5.79 1.78
N PRO A 10 -18.89 5.92 1.31
CA PRO A 10 -18.07 4.75 1.07
C PRO A 10 -17.83 4.02 2.39
N HIS A 11 -18.61 2.97 2.65
CA HIS A 11 -18.30 1.94 3.63
C HIS A 11 -17.17 1.05 3.07
N TYR A 12 -16.02 1.66 2.77
CA TYR A 12 -14.77 0.94 2.63
C TYR A 12 -14.24 0.68 4.05
N SER A 13 -14.75 -0.36 4.72
CA SER A 13 -14.05 -0.94 5.87
C SER A 13 -12.82 -1.69 5.35
N VAL A 14 -11.82 -0.90 4.98
CA VAL A 14 -10.59 -1.30 4.34
C VAL A 14 -9.50 -0.91 5.31
N SER A 15 -9.12 -1.86 6.18
CA SER A 15 -8.10 -1.78 7.25
C SER A 15 -7.48 -0.39 7.39
N ASN A 16 -8.18 0.54 8.06
CA ASN A 16 -7.60 1.84 8.35
C ASN A 16 -6.62 1.64 9.51
N TRP A 17 -5.41 1.17 9.17
CA TRP A 17 -4.35 0.84 10.12
C TRP A 17 -4.00 2.05 11.01
N LEU A 18 -4.26 3.28 10.56
CA LEU A 18 -4.12 4.50 11.36
C LEU A 18 -5.03 4.49 12.61
N LEU A 19 -6.20 3.84 12.56
CA LEU A 19 -7.07 3.70 13.74
C LEU A 19 -6.41 2.87 14.85
N LEU A 20 -5.48 1.96 14.49
CA LEU A 20 -4.74 1.19 15.48
C LEU A 20 -3.75 2.06 16.28
N LEU A 21 -3.43 3.26 15.79
CA LEU A 21 -2.58 4.23 16.50
C LEU A 21 -3.36 5.04 17.54
N GLN A 22 -4.70 5.07 17.47
CA GLN A 22 -5.51 5.89 18.36
C GLN A 22 -5.39 5.42 19.82
N GLY A 23 -5.18 6.38 20.73
CA GLY A 23 -5.08 6.12 22.16
C GLY A 23 -3.82 5.34 22.58
N ARG A 24 -2.83 5.20 21.69
CA ARG A 24 -1.55 4.53 21.99
C ARG A 24 -0.41 5.53 22.01
N THR A 25 0.53 5.32 22.92
CA THR A 25 1.82 6.01 22.89
C THR A 25 2.64 5.46 21.74
N ILE A 26 2.96 6.30 20.75
CA ILE A 26 3.85 5.94 19.65
C ILE A 26 5.28 6.13 20.12
N GLN A 27 6.06 5.05 20.20
CA GLN A 27 7.45 5.10 20.68
C GLN A 27 8.48 5.32 19.57
N SER A 28 8.03 5.39 18.31
CA SER A 28 8.88 5.66 17.15
C SER A 28 8.74 7.12 16.73
N PRO A 29 9.81 7.94 16.84
CA PRO A 29 9.77 9.34 16.41
C PRO A 29 9.39 9.48 14.93
N ALA A 30 9.84 8.56 14.08
CA ALA A 30 9.50 8.56 12.67
C ALA A 30 7.99 8.41 12.45
N LEU A 31 7.36 7.44 13.13
CA LEU A 31 5.92 7.22 13.01
C LEU A 31 5.12 8.36 13.63
N GLU A 32 5.51 8.80 14.82
CA GLU A 32 4.81 9.87 15.54
C GLU A 32 4.77 11.14 14.71
N MET A 33 5.91 11.58 14.18
CA MET A 33 6.00 12.80 13.38
C MET A 33 5.30 12.64 12.03
N SER A 34 5.41 11.48 11.38
CA SER A 34 4.73 11.22 10.10
C SER A 34 3.20 11.24 10.26
N ALA A 35 2.69 10.59 11.30
CA ALA A 35 1.26 10.58 11.61
C ALA A 35 0.78 11.98 12.02
N THR A 36 1.57 12.71 12.83
CA THR A 36 1.25 14.08 13.25
C THR A 36 1.18 15.02 12.05
N ALA A 37 2.13 14.95 11.12
CA ALA A 37 2.11 15.73 9.89
C ALA A 37 0.81 15.45 9.11
N PHE A 38 0.48 14.18 8.88
CA PHE A 38 -0.74 13.80 8.16
C PHE A 38 -2.01 14.31 8.84
N PHE A 39 -2.17 14.06 10.15
CA PHE A 39 -3.36 14.50 10.86
C PHE A 39 -3.45 16.01 11.01
N ALA A 40 -2.34 16.72 11.23
CA ALA A 40 -2.33 18.18 11.29
C ALA A 40 -2.80 18.79 9.97
N ALA A 41 -2.31 18.30 8.83
CA ALA A 41 -2.79 18.75 7.52
C ALA A 41 -4.30 18.51 7.35
N ARG A 42 -4.77 17.29 7.65
CA ARG A 42 -6.19 16.93 7.54
C ARG A 42 -7.08 17.77 8.44
N VAL A 43 -6.72 17.96 9.71
CA VAL A 43 -7.47 18.76 10.68
C VAL A 43 -7.47 20.24 10.27
N GLY A 44 -6.33 20.76 9.81
CA GLY A 44 -6.21 22.12 9.33
C GLY A 44 -7.14 22.39 8.15
N HIS A 45 -7.17 21.50 7.15
CA HIS A 45 -8.11 21.61 6.03
C HIS A 45 -9.57 21.49 6.47
N MET A 46 -9.91 20.58 7.38
CA MET A 46 -11.29 20.43 7.87
C MET A 46 -11.82 21.67 8.59
N HIS A 47 -10.96 22.45 9.24
CA HIS A 47 -11.34 23.62 10.03
C HIS A 47 -10.95 24.96 9.39
N GLY A 48 -10.35 24.94 8.19
CA GLY A 48 -9.84 26.15 7.53
C GLY A 48 -8.64 26.81 8.22
N ASP A 49 -7.93 26.07 9.09
CA ASP A 49 -6.76 26.55 9.82
C ASP A 49 -5.50 26.44 8.93
N ARG A 50 -5.16 27.56 8.29
CA ARG A 50 -3.99 27.66 7.41
C ARG A 50 -2.66 27.57 8.14
N GLU A 51 -2.60 27.99 9.40
CA GLU A 51 -1.37 27.93 10.19
C GLU A 51 -1.04 26.47 10.50
N LEU A 52 -2.05 25.68 10.87
CA LEU A 52 -1.89 24.26 11.12
C LEU A 52 -1.46 23.48 9.86
N VAL A 53 -2.04 23.80 8.70
CA VAL A 53 -1.60 23.24 7.40
C VAL A 53 -0.16 23.67 7.08
N HIS A 54 0.22 24.90 7.38
CA HIS A 54 1.61 25.33 7.17
C HIS A 54 2.58 24.57 8.08
N ARG A 55 2.22 24.42 9.36
CA ARG A 55 3.02 23.70 10.36
C ARG A 55 3.15 22.22 10.03
N SER A 56 2.12 21.59 9.47
CA SER A 56 2.18 20.18 9.07
C SER A 56 3.30 19.92 8.06
N ARG A 57 3.61 20.90 7.20
CA ARG A 57 4.72 20.80 6.23
C ARG A 57 6.08 20.78 6.90
N SER A 58 6.29 21.56 7.95
CA SER A 58 7.54 21.51 8.72
C SER A 58 7.70 20.15 9.42
N ILE A 59 6.63 19.65 10.04
CA ILE A 59 6.62 18.34 10.70
C ILE A 59 6.89 17.23 9.69
N TYR A 60 6.31 17.33 8.48
CA TYR A 60 6.58 16.41 7.37
C TYR A 60 8.07 16.37 7.00
N ILE A 61 8.72 17.53 6.84
CA ILE A 61 10.15 17.60 6.52
C ILE A 61 10.99 16.93 7.62
N ASP A 62 10.70 17.23 8.89
CA ASP A 62 11.44 16.64 10.01
C ASP A 62 11.22 15.12 10.09
N SER A 63 9.99 14.65 9.81
CA SER A 63 9.66 13.23 9.82
C SER A 63 10.40 12.43 8.72
N LEU A 64 10.72 13.05 7.57
CA LEU A 64 11.56 12.44 6.55
C LEU A 64 12.97 12.16 7.09
N ALA A 65 13.56 13.10 7.83
CA ALA A 65 14.87 12.91 8.45
C ALA A 65 14.85 11.75 9.46
N GLN A 66 13.81 11.68 10.30
CA GLN A 66 13.64 10.59 11.26
C GLN A 66 13.45 9.22 10.58
N LEU A 67 12.64 9.16 9.52
CA LEU A 67 12.47 7.93 8.76
C LEU A 67 13.79 7.50 8.11
N GLN A 68 14.54 8.41 7.52
CA GLN A 68 15.86 8.11 6.94
C GLN A 68 16.84 7.58 7.99
N GLN A 69 16.84 8.15 9.20
CA GLN A 69 17.66 7.64 10.31
C GLN A 69 17.24 6.22 10.71
N ALA A 70 15.93 5.97 10.85
CA ALA A 70 15.41 4.65 11.18
C ALA A 70 15.77 3.59 10.13
N LEU A 71 15.76 3.96 8.84
CA LEU A 71 16.08 3.07 7.72
C LEU A 71 17.58 2.72 7.65
N ARG A 72 18.47 3.61 8.08
CA ARG A 72 19.92 3.38 8.08
C ARG A 72 20.37 2.41 9.17
N ASN A 73 19.63 2.31 10.27
CA ASN A 73 19.96 1.42 11.37
C ASN A 73 19.27 0.05 11.20
N PRO A 74 20.03 -1.06 11.10
CA PRO A 74 19.47 -2.41 10.92
C PRO A 74 18.44 -2.81 11.98
N LEU A 75 18.55 -2.31 13.20
CA LEU A 75 17.64 -2.64 14.31
C LEU A 75 16.29 -1.91 14.20
N SER A 76 16.25 -0.74 13.57
CA SER A 76 15.04 0.08 13.45
C SER A 76 14.43 0.09 12.06
N ARG A 77 15.05 -0.53 11.06
CA ARG A 77 14.57 -0.44 9.67
C ARG A 77 13.35 -1.33 9.35
N LEU A 78 13.20 -2.47 10.05
CA LEU A 78 12.15 -3.46 9.78
C LEU A 78 10.95 -3.49 10.76
N PRO A 79 10.97 -2.93 11.99
CA PRO A 79 9.79 -2.88 12.87
C PRO A 79 8.59 -2.17 12.25
N ASP A 80 7.37 -2.60 12.61
CA ASP A 80 6.08 -2.12 12.09
C ASP A 80 5.98 -0.61 11.97
N GLU A 81 6.48 0.11 12.96
CA GLU A 81 6.45 1.55 13.05
C GLU A 81 7.18 2.22 11.88
N THR A 82 8.26 1.63 11.37
CA THR A 82 9.03 2.19 10.24
C THR A 82 8.26 2.06 8.92
N LEU A 83 7.55 0.95 8.70
CA LEU A 83 6.66 0.80 7.54
C LEU A 83 5.43 1.71 7.67
N ALA A 84 4.84 1.77 8.86
CA ALA A 84 3.74 2.68 9.17
C ALA A 84 4.13 4.14 8.91
N ALA A 85 5.33 4.56 9.33
CA ALA A 85 5.85 5.91 9.06
C ALA A 85 5.95 6.18 7.56
N CYS A 86 6.53 5.24 6.79
CA CYS A 86 6.63 5.33 5.35
C CYS A 86 5.25 5.44 4.66
N MET A 87 4.25 4.70 5.15
CA MET A 87 2.87 4.76 4.67
C MET A 87 2.16 6.06 5.06
N ALA A 88 2.36 6.57 6.27
CA ALA A 88 1.78 7.85 6.70
C ALA A 88 2.31 9.02 5.84
N LEU A 89 3.60 9.02 5.49
CA LEU A 89 4.16 10.02 4.58
C LEU A 89 3.59 9.92 3.17
N SER A 90 3.38 8.70 2.67
CA SER A 90 2.66 8.48 1.39
C SER A 90 1.29 9.15 1.41
N PHE A 91 0.55 9.04 2.52
CA PHE A 91 -0.76 9.69 2.64
C PHE A 91 -0.69 11.21 2.75
N TYR A 92 0.31 11.74 3.45
CA TYR A 92 0.58 13.19 3.49
C TYR A 92 0.78 13.75 2.08
N GLU A 93 1.59 13.07 1.26
CA GLU A 93 1.88 13.52 -0.10
C GLU A 93 0.66 13.43 -1.02
N ILE A 94 -0.20 12.42 -0.84
CA ILE A 94 -1.46 12.34 -1.57
C ILE A 94 -2.38 13.51 -1.22
N SER A 95 -2.43 13.90 0.07
CA SER A 95 -3.35 14.95 0.51
C SER A 95 -2.85 16.36 0.19
N GLU A 96 -1.54 16.59 0.31
CA GLU A 96 -0.94 17.94 0.17
C GLU A 96 -0.21 18.15 -1.17
N GLY A 97 -0.03 17.09 -1.97
CA GLY A 97 0.60 17.18 -3.27
C GLY A 97 -0.26 17.92 -4.30
N PRO A 98 0.34 18.65 -5.26
CA PRO A 98 -0.41 19.23 -6.36
C PRO A 98 -1.23 18.16 -7.10
N PRO A 99 -2.45 18.46 -7.58
CA PRO A 99 -3.21 17.54 -8.41
C PRO A 99 -2.34 17.05 -9.59
N GLY A 100 -2.13 15.75 -9.70
CA GLY A 100 -1.29 15.14 -10.74
C GLY A 100 0.20 14.95 -10.40
N SER A 101 0.67 15.35 -9.21
CA SER A 101 2.05 15.11 -8.76
C SER A 101 2.26 13.67 -8.25
N GLY A 102 2.04 12.67 -9.10
CA GLY A 102 2.13 11.25 -8.72
C GLY A 102 3.55 10.76 -8.35
N ASN A 103 4.58 11.60 -8.50
CA ASN A 103 5.98 11.18 -8.41
C ASN A 103 6.46 10.95 -6.95
N ALA A 104 5.99 11.77 -6.01
CA ALA A 104 6.37 11.68 -4.60
C ALA A 104 5.72 10.46 -3.93
N PHE A 105 4.38 10.35 -4.05
CA PHE A 105 3.62 9.16 -3.64
C PHE A 105 4.18 7.87 -4.25
N GLY A 106 4.51 7.87 -5.53
CA GLY A 106 5.10 6.71 -6.19
C GLY A 106 6.44 6.28 -5.58
N THR A 107 7.23 7.21 -5.05
CA THR A 107 8.51 6.93 -4.39
C THR A 107 8.28 6.30 -3.01
N HIS A 108 7.43 6.89 -2.18
CA HIS A 108 7.13 6.35 -0.86
C HIS A 108 6.38 5.01 -0.92
N SER A 109 5.45 4.86 -1.87
CA SER A 109 4.78 3.58 -2.17
C SER A 109 5.78 2.47 -2.53
N LYS A 110 6.71 2.74 -3.45
CA LYS A 110 7.76 1.78 -3.82
C LYS A 110 8.66 1.45 -2.62
N GLY A 111 9.00 2.44 -1.80
CA GLY A 111 9.75 2.25 -0.56
C GLY A 111 9.02 1.33 0.42
N ALA A 112 7.72 1.57 0.66
CA ALA A 112 6.90 0.76 1.54
C ALA A 112 6.78 -0.70 1.05
N VAL A 113 6.56 -0.91 -0.25
CA VAL A 113 6.54 -2.26 -0.84
C VAL A 113 7.90 -2.95 -0.72
N THR A 114 9.01 -2.20 -0.89
CA THR A 114 10.36 -2.75 -0.69
C THR A 114 10.60 -3.16 0.75
N LEU A 115 10.21 -2.33 1.72
CA LEU A 115 10.30 -2.66 3.14
C LEU A 115 9.45 -3.87 3.50
N LEU A 116 8.23 -3.97 2.93
CA LEU A 116 7.36 -5.12 3.11
C LEU A 116 8.07 -6.39 2.65
N LYS A 117 8.62 -6.42 1.43
CA LYS A 117 9.40 -7.56 0.92
C LYS A 117 10.57 -7.92 1.82
N MET A 118 11.31 -6.93 2.31
CA MET A 118 12.48 -7.16 3.19
C MET A 118 12.12 -7.78 4.54
N ARG A 119 10.92 -7.52 5.06
CA ARG A 119 10.42 -8.14 6.30
C ARG A 119 10.08 -9.61 6.12
N GLY A 120 9.69 -10.00 4.91
CA GLY A 120 9.17 -11.31 4.61
C GLY A 120 7.69 -11.49 5.00
N PRO A 121 7.04 -12.52 4.46
CA PRO A 121 5.61 -12.78 4.66
C PRO A 121 5.25 -13.21 6.09
N GLU A 122 6.16 -13.84 6.84
CA GLU A 122 5.93 -14.30 8.22
C GLU A 122 5.68 -13.10 9.16
N ALA A 123 6.58 -12.12 9.13
CA ALA A 123 6.51 -10.92 9.98
C ALA A 123 5.22 -10.11 9.77
N CYS A 124 4.59 -10.26 8.60
CA CYS A 124 3.32 -9.58 8.29
C CYS A 124 2.13 -10.08 9.12
N GLY A 125 2.19 -11.30 9.66
CA GLY A 125 1.10 -11.89 10.46
C GLY A 125 1.29 -11.82 11.97
N GLU A 126 2.48 -11.41 12.44
CA GLU A 126 2.87 -11.50 13.85
C GLU A 126 2.17 -10.46 14.75
N SER A 127 1.85 -9.29 14.19
CA SER A 127 1.27 -8.17 14.91
C SER A 127 0.01 -7.66 14.23
N ARG A 128 -0.91 -7.09 15.01
CA ARG A 128 -2.13 -6.45 14.47
C ARG A 128 -1.81 -5.28 13.55
N LEU A 129 -0.77 -4.51 13.86
CA LEU A 129 -0.35 -3.37 13.04
C LEU A 129 0.31 -3.87 11.76
N GLY A 130 1.26 -4.81 11.86
CA GLY A 130 1.92 -5.44 10.73
C GLY A 130 0.93 -6.04 9.73
N HIS A 131 -0.07 -6.78 10.22
CA HIS A 131 -1.10 -7.38 9.37
C HIS A 131 -1.97 -6.31 8.70
N ALA A 132 -2.36 -5.25 9.41
CA ALA A 132 -3.13 -4.17 8.82
C ALA A 132 -2.35 -3.40 7.73
N LEU A 133 -1.05 -3.16 7.95
CA LEU A 133 -0.15 -2.55 6.97
C LEU A 133 0.02 -3.46 5.74
N PHE A 134 0.23 -4.76 5.96
CA PHE A 134 0.30 -5.76 4.90
C PHE A 134 -0.96 -5.74 4.03
N LEU A 135 -2.15 -5.78 4.62
CA LEU A 135 -3.40 -5.76 3.85
C LEU A 135 -3.55 -4.48 3.00
N ALA A 136 -3.10 -3.33 3.52
CA ALA A 136 -3.11 -2.08 2.77
C ALA A 136 -2.17 -2.11 1.55
N LEU A 137 -0.93 -2.53 1.74
CA LEU A 137 0.06 -2.62 0.67
C LEU A 137 -0.24 -3.76 -0.31
N ARG A 138 -0.81 -4.87 0.16
CA ARG A 138 -1.29 -5.98 -0.67
C ARG A 138 -2.29 -5.50 -1.69
N ARG A 139 -3.34 -4.78 -1.26
CA ARG A 139 -4.35 -4.24 -2.19
C ARG A 139 -3.74 -3.28 -3.21
N GLN A 140 -2.89 -2.37 -2.75
CA GLN A 140 -2.19 -1.45 -3.64
C GLN A 140 -1.36 -2.19 -4.69
N THR A 141 -0.61 -3.22 -4.27
CA THR A 141 0.24 -4.01 -5.15
C THR A 141 -0.60 -4.81 -6.16
N ILE A 142 -1.74 -5.38 -5.75
CA ILE A 142 -2.64 -6.10 -6.67
C ILE A 142 -3.23 -5.16 -7.72
N LEU A 143 -3.67 -3.97 -7.33
CA LEU A 143 -4.19 -2.97 -8.27
C LEU A 143 -3.10 -2.55 -9.27
N GLN A 144 -1.88 -2.30 -8.82
CA GLN A 144 -0.75 -2.01 -9.72
C GLN A 144 -0.45 -3.19 -10.66
N SER A 145 -0.50 -4.42 -10.15
CA SER A 145 -0.32 -5.63 -10.97
C SER A 145 -1.39 -5.75 -12.07
N LEU A 146 -2.63 -5.35 -11.79
CA LEU A 146 -3.71 -5.30 -12.77
C LEU A 146 -3.45 -4.22 -13.82
N ASP A 147 -3.12 -2.99 -13.40
CA ASP A 147 -2.84 -1.86 -14.29
C ASP A 147 -1.71 -2.16 -15.26
N TYR A 148 -0.63 -2.77 -14.77
CA TYR A 148 0.55 -3.11 -15.57
C TYR A 148 0.48 -4.49 -16.22
N ARG A 149 -0.59 -5.28 -15.97
CA ARG A 149 -0.69 -6.70 -16.37
C ARG A 149 0.56 -7.50 -16.04
N ARG A 150 1.12 -7.31 -14.84
CA ARG A 150 2.34 -7.99 -14.38
C ARG A 150 2.15 -8.59 -12.99
N PRO A 151 2.40 -9.89 -12.81
CA PRO A 151 2.39 -10.51 -11.50
C PRO A 151 3.37 -9.80 -10.54
N SER A 152 3.03 -9.82 -9.26
CA SER A 152 3.89 -9.31 -8.19
C SER A 152 4.13 -10.39 -7.15
N PHE A 153 5.11 -10.16 -6.29
CA PHE A 153 5.47 -11.07 -5.19
C PHE A 153 4.28 -11.42 -4.27
N ILE A 154 3.28 -10.55 -4.14
CA ILE A 154 2.06 -10.80 -3.37
C ILE A 154 1.29 -12.03 -3.88
N SER A 155 1.50 -12.39 -5.14
CA SER A 155 0.90 -13.56 -5.76
C SER A 155 1.64 -14.86 -5.44
N GLU A 156 2.83 -14.81 -4.83
CA GLU A 156 3.58 -16.02 -4.52
C GLU A 156 2.90 -16.80 -3.37
N PRO A 157 2.95 -18.15 -3.38
CA PRO A 157 2.22 -18.97 -2.39
C PRO A 157 2.50 -18.59 -0.93
N GLU A 158 3.74 -18.25 -0.60
CA GLU A 158 4.10 -17.83 0.75
C GLU A 158 3.44 -16.51 1.18
N TRP A 159 3.29 -15.57 0.24
CA TRP A 159 2.61 -14.28 0.44
C TRP A 159 1.09 -14.38 0.38
N MET A 160 0.56 -15.55 0.00
CA MET A 160 -0.86 -15.89 0.05
C MET A 160 -1.24 -16.71 1.29
N ASP A 161 -0.29 -17.22 2.07
CA ASP A 161 -0.58 -18.10 3.20
C ASP A 161 -0.02 -17.59 4.53
N LYS A 162 1.30 -17.35 4.61
CA LYS A 162 1.99 -17.06 5.86
C LYS A 162 1.51 -15.78 6.58
N PRO A 163 1.16 -14.67 5.90
CA PRO A 163 0.62 -13.48 6.55
C PRO A 163 -0.70 -13.70 7.31
N TRP A 164 -1.41 -14.82 7.07
CA TRP A 164 -2.68 -15.18 7.70
C TRP A 164 -2.55 -16.23 8.80
N SER A 165 -1.33 -16.49 9.29
CA SER A 165 -1.05 -17.47 10.34
C SER A 165 -1.84 -17.24 11.64
N THR A 166 -2.14 -15.99 11.98
CA THR A 166 -2.88 -15.61 13.19
C THR A 166 -4.31 -15.16 12.92
N THR A 167 -4.59 -14.69 11.71
CA THR A 167 -5.87 -14.08 11.32
C THR A 167 -6.38 -14.71 10.04
N PRO A 168 -7.52 -15.44 10.06
CA PRO A 168 -8.03 -16.11 8.88
C PRO A 168 -8.52 -15.11 7.83
N LYS A 169 -8.35 -15.46 6.54
CA LYS A 169 -8.85 -14.67 5.41
C LYS A 169 -10.36 -14.46 5.47
N SER A 170 -10.77 -13.20 5.33
CA SER A 170 -12.17 -12.84 5.08
C SER A 170 -12.58 -13.19 3.64
N HIS A 171 -13.88 -13.12 3.35
CA HIS A 171 -14.39 -13.24 1.99
C HIS A 171 -13.79 -12.20 1.04
N VAL A 172 -13.56 -10.97 1.53
CA VAL A 172 -12.95 -9.89 0.76
C VAL A 172 -11.49 -10.22 0.44
N ASP A 173 -10.74 -10.82 1.37
CA ASP A 173 -9.34 -11.21 1.11
C ASP A 173 -9.23 -12.26 0.02
N ARG A 174 -10.18 -13.21 -0.01
CA ARG A 174 -10.28 -14.23 -1.06
C ARG A 174 -10.64 -13.63 -2.42
N LEU A 175 -11.50 -12.60 -2.47
CA LEU A 175 -11.77 -11.87 -3.71
C LEU A 175 -10.49 -11.21 -4.25
N TRP A 176 -9.67 -10.63 -3.38
CA TRP A 176 -8.36 -10.10 -3.77
C TRP A 176 -7.39 -11.20 -4.25
N ASP A 177 -7.45 -12.42 -3.68
CA ASP A 177 -6.65 -13.55 -4.19
C ASP A 177 -7.06 -13.88 -5.64
N LEU A 178 -8.36 -13.95 -5.93
CA LEU A 178 -8.86 -14.22 -7.28
C LEU A 178 -8.41 -13.15 -8.29
N LEU A 179 -8.44 -11.87 -7.91
CA LEU A 179 -7.93 -10.78 -8.76
C LEU A 179 -6.45 -10.96 -9.10
N THR A 180 -5.69 -11.53 -8.18
CA THR A 180 -4.27 -11.81 -8.38
C THR A 180 -4.06 -12.92 -9.42
N ASP A 181 -4.92 -13.93 -9.43
CA ASP A 181 -4.87 -15.01 -10.40
C ASP A 181 -5.30 -14.56 -11.81
N ILE A 182 -6.23 -13.61 -11.93
CA ILE A 182 -6.58 -12.99 -13.22
C ILE A 182 -5.35 -12.39 -13.90
N VAL A 183 -4.46 -11.73 -13.14
CA VAL A 183 -3.22 -11.16 -13.70
C VAL A 183 -2.33 -12.26 -14.28
N ARG A 184 -2.21 -13.41 -13.61
CA ARG A 184 -1.43 -14.55 -14.12
C ARG A 184 -2.02 -15.13 -15.40
N VAL A 185 -3.35 -15.24 -15.47
CA VAL A 185 -4.03 -15.75 -16.67
C VAL A 185 -3.82 -14.80 -17.85
N ASN A 186 -3.93 -13.49 -17.61
CA ASN A 186 -3.71 -12.49 -18.66
C ASN A 186 -2.29 -12.58 -19.25
N VAL A 187 -1.26 -12.75 -18.43
CA VAL A 187 0.13 -12.90 -18.94
C VAL A 187 0.28 -14.14 -19.81
N LYS A 188 -0.25 -15.29 -19.37
CA LYS A 188 -0.20 -16.53 -20.18
C LYS A 188 -0.94 -16.38 -21.50
N PHE A 189 -2.05 -15.64 -21.48
CA PHE A 189 -2.83 -15.36 -22.68
C PHE A 189 -2.06 -14.45 -23.65
N ASP A 190 -1.42 -13.40 -23.14
CA ASP A 190 -0.58 -12.50 -23.94
C ASP A 190 0.62 -13.24 -24.55
N GLU A 191 1.28 -14.12 -23.79
CA GLU A 191 2.36 -15.00 -24.27
C GLU A 191 1.88 -15.93 -25.39
N ALA A 192 0.71 -16.56 -25.21
CA ALA A 192 0.13 -17.46 -26.23
C ALA A 192 -0.24 -16.70 -27.52
N ILE A 193 -0.77 -15.48 -27.41
CA ILE A 193 -1.03 -14.62 -28.57
C ILE A 193 0.28 -14.27 -29.29
N GLN A 194 1.32 -13.90 -28.54
CA GLN A 194 2.60 -13.52 -29.12
C GLN A 194 3.28 -14.71 -29.83
N ASP A 195 3.23 -15.90 -29.22
CA ASP A 195 3.71 -17.15 -29.83
C ASP A 195 2.94 -17.49 -31.11
N PHE A 196 1.60 -17.36 -31.09
CA PHE A 196 0.78 -17.54 -32.29
C PHE A 196 1.14 -16.57 -33.42
N HIS A 197 1.40 -15.30 -33.12
CA HIS A 197 1.84 -14.33 -34.13
C HIS A 197 3.24 -14.64 -34.67
N GLN A 198 4.17 -15.10 -33.83
CA GLN A 198 5.54 -15.40 -34.26
C GLN A 198 5.64 -16.71 -35.04
N ASN A 199 4.95 -17.76 -34.60
CA ASN A 199 5.07 -19.12 -35.15
C ASN A 199 3.92 -19.51 -36.09
N GLY A 200 2.75 -18.89 -35.97
CA GLY A 200 1.61 -19.10 -36.88
C GLY A 200 1.78 -18.44 -38.25
N ILE A 201 2.48 -17.30 -38.33
CA ILE A 201 2.81 -16.65 -39.61
C ILE A 201 3.83 -17.47 -40.41
N VAL A 202 4.77 -18.16 -39.73
CA VAL A 202 5.78 -19.00 -40.38
C VAL A 202 5.15 -20.20 -41.07
N LEU A 203 4.07 -20.76 -40.54
CA LEU A 203 3.37 -21.90 -41.16
C LEU A 203 2.54 -21.53 -42.40
N GLN A 204 2.09 -20.27 -42.53
CA GLN A 204 1.41 -19.77 -43.74
C GLN A 204 2.37 -19.28 -44.84
N ALA A 205 3.62 -19.00 -44.49
CA ALA A 205 4.65 -18.56 -45.45
C ALA A 205 5.44 -19.72 -46.07
N VAL A 206 5.29 -20.95 -45.55
CA VAL A 206 6.01 -22.16 -45.99
C VAL A 206 5.06 -23.20 -46.62
N SER A 207 3.76 -22.89 -46.73
CA SER A 207 2.74 -23.70 -47.42
C SER A 207 2.40 -23.13 -48.79
#